data_AF-A0A060BU83-F1
#
_entry.id   AF-A0A060BU83-F1
#
_cell.length_a   1.000
_cell.length_b   1.000
_cell.length_c   1.000
_cell.angle_alpha   90.00
_cell.angle_beta   90.00
_cell.angle_gamma   90.00
#
_symmetry.space_group_name_H-M   'P 1'
#
loop_
_entity.id
_entity.type
_entity.pdbx_description
1 polymer ?
#
loop_
_entity_poly.entity_id
_entity_poly.type
_entity_poly.pdbx_seq_one_letter_code
_entity_poly.pdbx_strand_id
1 'polypeptide(L)'
;TDLFKSMFIGIGQGFSGHYDEYFGLNVDTDGLVYLMLCNYMVHKLNPNATTIAEDVSGMPGSCRPVEEGCLGFDYRLAMAIPDKWIEVLKKYKDDDWDMGKLHLNYKIIASF
;
A
#
# COMPACT_ATOMS: atom_id res chain seq x y z
N THR A 1 21.35 -1.07 -1.21
CA THR A 1 20.32 -0.11 -1.66
C THR A 1 19.16 -0.76 -2.40
N ASP A 2 19.23 -2.06 -2.73
CA ASP A 2 18.18 -2.75 -3.50
C ASP A 2 17.21 -3.62 -2.68
N LEU A 3 17.32 -3.66 -1.34
CA LEU A 3 16.45 -4.51 -0.51
C LEU A 3 15.00 -4.00 -0.39
N PHE A 4 14.74 -2.72 -0.63
CA PHE A 4 13.40 -2.13 -0.48
C PHE A 4 12.52 -2.26 -1.73
N LYS A 5 13.07 -2.74 -2.86
CA LYS A 5 12.35 -2.84 -4.13
C LYS A 5 11.70 -4.20 -4.41
N SER A 6 11.94 -5.23 -3.57
CA SER A 6 11.53 -6.61 -3.89
C SER A 6 10.27 -7.11 -3.18
N MET A 7 9.51 -6.25 -2.48
CA MET A 7 8.32 -6.69 -1.73
C MET A 7 7.27 -7.38 -2.62
N PHE A 8 7.23 -7.05 -3.92
CA PHE A 8 6.51 -7.78 -4.95
C PHE A 8 7.21 -7.55 -6.29
N ILE A 9 7.49 -8.60 -7.07
CA ILE A 9 7.85 -8.43 -8.49
C ILE A 9 6.55 -8.14 -9.27
N GLY A 10 5.95 -6.97 -9.00
CA GLY A 10 4.72 -6.48 -9.61
C GLY A 10 4.92 -5.90 -11.02
N ILE A 11 5.97 -6.31 -11.75
CA ILE A 11 6.19 -5.82 -13.11
C ILE A 11 5.14 -6.49 -14.03
N GLY A 12 4.10 -5.72 -14.38
CA GLY A 12 3.10 -6.11 -15.39
C GLY A 12 1.80 -6.72 -14.87
N GLN A 13 1.53 -6.69 -13.56
CA GLN A 13 0.26 -7.12 -12.98
C GLN A 13 -0.62 -5.90 -12.66
N GLY A 14 -1.86 -5.90 -13.14
CA GLY A 14 -2.86 -4.90 -12.77
C GLY A 14 -3.62 -5.40 -11.54
N PHE A 15 -3.58 -4.65 -10.44
CA PHE A 15 -4.31 -5.00 -9.23
C PHE A 15 -5.78 -4.61 -9.39
N SER A 16 -6.65 -5.61 -9.44
CA SER A 16 -8.11 -5.44 -9.54
C SER A 16 -8.76 -5.35 -8.16
N GLY A 17 -8.03 -5.68 -7.09
CA GLY A 17 -8.52 -5.70 -5.72
C GLY A 17 -9.09 -7.05 -5.28
N HIS A 18 -8.98 -8.09 -6.11
CA HIS A 18 -9.35 -9.45 -5.72
C HIS A 18 -8.32 -10.06 -4.76
N TYR A 19 -8.80 -10.68 -3.68
CA TYR A 19 -7.96 -11.28 -2.63
C TYR A 19 -6.96 -12.31 -3.17
N ASP A 20 -7.32 -13.02 -4.24
CA ASP A 20 -6.46 -14.04 -4.87
C ASP A 20 -5.16 -13.44 -5.46
N GLU A 21 -5.15 -12.15 -5.76
CA GLU A 21 -3.95 -11.43 -6.24
C GLU A 21 -2.96 -11.13 -5.11
N TYR A 22 -3.43 -11.06 -3.86
CA TYR A 22 -2.62 -10.74 -2.67
C TYR A 22 -2.17 -11.96 -1.88
N PHE A 23 -2.82 -13.11 -2.06
CA PHE A 23 -2.56 -14.35 -1.30
C PHE A 23 -2.20 -15.54 -2.21
N GLY A 24 -1.77 -15.27 -3.45
CA GLY A 24 -1.36 -16.29 -4.40
C GLY A 24 0.09 -16.78 -4.23
N LEU A 25 0.48 -17.78 -5.02
CA LEU A 25 1.85 -18.31 -5.07
C LEU A 25 2.91 -17.32 -5.58
N ASN A 26 2.49 -16.17 -6.13
CA ASN A 26 3.37 -15.12 -6.64
C ASN A 26 3.86 -14.16 -5.53
N VAL A 27 3.37 -14.33 -4.31
CA VAL A 27 3.73 -13.50 -3.16
C VAL A 27 5.05 -14.01 -2.57
N ASP A 28 6.02 -13.11 -2.40
CA ASP A 28 7.30 -13.43 -1.75
C ASP A 28 7.09 -13.54 -0.23
N THR A 29 6.84 -14.76 0.23
CA THR A 29 6.63 -15.05 1.65
C THR A 29 7.88 -14.76 2.50
N ASP A 30 9.08 -14.93 1.95
CA ASP A 30 10.33 -14.69 2.67
C ASP A 30 10.54 -13.17 2.88
N GLY A 31 10.21 -12.38 1.86
CA GLY A 31 10.16 -10.93 1.93
C GLY A 31 9.15 -10.42 2.96
N LEU A 32 7.93 -10.98 3.01
CA LEU A 32 6.93 -10.62 4.01
C LEU A 32 7.39 -10.94 5.44
N VAL A 33 7.95 -12.14 5.66
CA VAL A 33 8.46 -12.54 6.98
C VAL A 33 9.61 -11.63 7.43
N TYR A 34 10.51 -11.24 6.53
CA TYR A 34 11.56 -10.28 6.82
C TYR A 34 10.99 -8.94 7.31
N LEU A 35 9.98 -8.41 6.63
CA LEU A 35 9.36 -7.14 7.01
C LEU A 35 8.60 -7.22 8.34
N MET A 36 7.88 -8.33 8.59
CA MET A 36 7.24 -8.58 9.88
C MET A 36 8.26 -8.57 11.03
N LEU A 37 9.40 -9.25 10.85
CA LEU A 37 10.48 -9.27 11.83
C LEU A 37 11.10 -7.89 12.02
N CYS A 38 11.35 -7.15 10.94
CA CYS A 38 11.89 -5.80 10.99
C CYS A 38 10.96 -4.84 11.75
N ASN A 39 9.67 -4.79 11.40
CA ASN A 39 8.70 -3.94 12.08
C ASN A 39 8.55 -4.33 13.55
N TYR A 40 8.48 -5.63 13.86
CA TYR A 40 8.44 -6.09 15.25
C TYR A 40 9.68 -5.63 16.04
N MET A 41 10.88 -5.77 15.47
CA MET A 41 12.13 -5.37 16.12
C MET A 41 12.22 -3.85 16.30
N VAL A 42 11.88 -3.07 15.26
CA VAL A 42 11.91 -1.59 15.30
C VAL A 42 10.99 -1.07 16.39
N HIS A 43 9.75 -1.56 16.45
CA HIS A 43 8.77 -1.14 17.46
C HIS A 43 9.12 -1.62 18.87
N LYS A 44 9.82 -2.76 19.02
CA LYS A 44 10.36 -3.19 20.32
C LYS A 44 11.53 -2.34 20.80
N LEU A 45 12.41 -1.90 19.89
CA LEU A 45 13.57 -1.08 20.23
C LEU A 45 13.19 0.39 20.46
N ASN A 46 12.25 0.91 19.67
CA ASN A 46 11.75 2.26 19.76
C ASN A 46 10.24 2.29 19.49
N PRO A 47 9.40 2.29 20.53
CA PRO A 47 7.94 2.35 20.39
C PRO A 47 7.41 3.62 19.71
N ASN A 48 8.23 4.67 19.60
CA ASN A 48 7.89 5.91 18.92
C ASN A 48 8.41 5.96 17.46
N ALA A 49 9.05 4.89 16.98
CA ALA A 49 9.44 4.81 15.59
C ALA A 49 8.20 4.74 14.70
N THR A 50 8.24 5.40 13.55
CA THR A 50 7.19 5.34 12.55
C THR A 50 7.73 4.66 11.30
N THR A 51 7.08 3.58 10.88
CA THR A 51 7.42 2.85 9.67
C THR A 51 6.36 3.09 8.59
N ILE A 52 6.83 3.36 7.37
CA ILE A 52 5.98 3.71 6.24
C ILE A 52 6.20 2.69 5.13
N ALA A 53 5.12 2.06 4.67
CA ALA A 53 5.13 1.17 3.52
C ALA A 53 4.92 1.95 2.21
N GLU A 54 5.88 1.85 1.29
CA GLU A 54 5.70 2.22 -0.11
C GLU A 54 5.16 1.00 -0.88
N ASP A 55 3.84 0.83 -0.88
CA ASP A 55 3.16 -0.27 -1.56
C ASP A 55 2.11 0.24 -2.54
N VAL A 56 2.37 0.00 -3.83
CA VAL A 56 1.46 0.33 -4.95
C VAL A 56 0.31 -0.68 -5.05
N SER A 57 0.49 -1.91 -4.54
CA SER A 57 -0.47 -3.00 -4.76
C SER A 57 -1.79 -2.78 -4.05
N GLY A 58 -1.76 -2.21 -2.84
CA GLY A 58 -2.97 -2.09 -2.03
C GLY A 58 -3.12 -3.22 -1.00
N MET A 59 -2.05 -3.96 -0.65
CA MET A 59 -2.16 -5.20 0.12
C MET A 59 -2.93 -5.01 1.44
N PRO A 60 -3.99 -5.79 1.69
CA PRO A 60 -4.72 -5.74 2.95
C PRO A 60 -3.87 -6.30 4.08
N GLY A 61 -3.86 -5.61 5.23
CA GLY A 61 -3.06 -6.01 6.40
C GLY A 61 -1.64 -5.44 6.44
N SER A 62 -1.27 -4.55 5.51
CA SER A 62 0.05 -3.88 5.57
C SER A 62 0.21 -3.00 6.81
N CYS A 63 -0.84 -2.26 7.19
CA CYS A 63 -0.82 -1.29 8.28
C CYS A 63 -1.37 -1.83 9.62
N ARG A 64 -1.47 -3.16 9.78
CA ARG A 64 -2.00 -3.81 10.99
C ARG A 64 -0.87 -4.44 11.81
N PRO A 65 -0.98 -4.54 13.15
CA PRO A 65 0.09 -5.03 14.00
C PRO A 65 0.58 -6.43 13.64
N VAL A 66 1.86 -6.69 13.82
CA VAL A 66 2.47 -8.02 13.58
C VAL A 66 1.81 -9.12 14.42
N GLU A 67 1.32 -8.77 15.61
CA GLU A 67 0.61 -9.67 16.54
C GLU A 67 -0.70 -10.22 15.96
N GLU A 68 -1.30 -9.52 14.98
CA GLU A 68 -2.49 -9.96 14.25
C GLU A 68 -2.13 -10.78 12.99
N GLY A 69 -0.85 -11.11 12.77
CA GLY A 69 -0.37 -11.81 11.57
C GLY A 69 -0.18 -10.89 10.35
N CYS A 70 -0.06 -9.58 10.59
CA CYS A 70 0.05 -8.55 9.57
C CYS A 70 1.47 -7.97 9.47
N LEU A 71 1.73 -7.02 8.57
CA LEU A 71 3.10 -6.53 8.32
C LEU A 71 3.62 -5.56 9.38
N GLY A 72 2.75 -4.86 10.12
CA GLY A 72 3.14 -4.00 11.23
C GLY A 72 3.63 -2.61 10.85
N PHE A 73 3.28 -2.09 9.67
CA PHE A 73 3.56 -0.69 9.32
C PHE A 73 2.56 0.27 9.98
N ASP A 74 2.99 1.50 10.28
CA ASP A 74 2.10 2.51 10.84
C ASP A 74 1.30 3.24 9.76
N TYR A 75 1.93 3.47 8.60
CA TYR A 75 1.32 4.18 7.48
C TYR A 75 1.68 3.53 6.14
N ARG A 76 0.84 3.76 5.14
CA ARG A 76 1.15 3.47 3.74
C ARG A 76 1.09 4.72 2.88
N LEU A 77 1.87 4.74 1.81
CA LEU A 77 1.77 5.80 0.81
C LEU A 77 0.54 5.59 -0.09
N ALA A 78 -0.28 6.64 -0.19
CA ALA A 78 -1.47 6.68 -1.02
C ALA A 78 -1.13 6.95 -2.50
N MET A 79 -0.41 6.02 -3.13
CA MET A 79 0.20 6.22 -4.47
C MET A 79 -0.83 6.38 -5.60
N ALA A 80 -2.08 5.98 -5.40
CA ALA A 80 -3.16 6.17 -6.38
C ALA A 80 -3.72 7.62 -6.43
N ILE A 81 -3.46 8.45 -5.41
CA ILE A 81 -3.98 9.83 -5.35
C ILE A 81 -3.33 10.72 -6.43
N PRO A 82 -1.98 10.77 -6.56
CA PRO A 82 -1.33 11.56 -7.61
C PRO A 82 -1.77 11.17 -9.02
N ASP A 83 -1.85 9.87 -9.32
CA ASP A 83 -2.27 9.38 -10.64
C ASP A 83 -3.69 9.85 -10.99
N LYS A 84 -4.59 9.89 -10.00
CA LYS A 84 -5.95 10.37 -10.22
C LYS A 84 -6.01 11.85 -10.55
N TRP A 85 -5.21 12.67 -9.87
CA TRP A 85 -5.12 14.10 -10.18
C TRP A 85 -4.54 14.33 -11.58
N ILE A 86 -3.52 13.56 -11.97
CA ILE A 86 -2.95 13.63 -13.32
C ILE A 86 -4.01 13.27 -14.37
N GLU A 87 -4.82 12.24 -14.12
CA GLU A 87 -5.91 11.86 -15.02
C GLU A 87 -6.94 12.99 -15.15
N VAL A 88 -7.41 13.53 -14.03
CA VAL A 88 -8.45 14.56 -13.99
C VAL A 88 -8.01 15.82 -14.72
N LEU A 89 -6.79 16.30 -14.42
CA LEU A 89 -6.21 17.49 -15.05
C LEU A 89 -5.95 17.33 -16.55
N LYS A 90 -5.70 16.10 -17.03
CA LYS A 90 -5.43 15.85 -18.45
C LYS A 90 -6.70 15.60 -19.27
N LYS A 91 -7.71 14.97 -18.69
CA LYS A 91 -8.88 14.47 -19.44
C LYS A 91 -10.13 15.33 -19.29
N TYR A 92 -10.27 16.09 -18.21
CA TYR A 92 -11.50 16.81 -17.90
C TYR A 92 -11.22 18.29 -17.68
N LYS A 93 -12.13 19.15 -18.13
CA LYS A 93 -12.13 20.57 -17.76
C LYS A 93 -12.66 20.72 -16.34
N ASP A 94 -12.30 21.81 -15.68
CA ASP A 94 -12.63 22.09 -14.27
C ASP A 94 -14.13 21.94 -13.97
N ASP A 95 -15.00 22.31 -14.92
CA ASP A 95 -16.46 22.23 -14.76
C ASP A 95 -17.02 20.79 -14.81
N ASP A 96 -16.27 19.85 -15.40
CA ASP A 96 -16.67 18.45 -15.56
C ASP A 96 -16.13 17.56 -14.42
N TRP A 97 -15.57 18.16 -13.36
CA TRP A 97 -15.00 17.40 -12.24
C TRP A 97 -16.09 16.78 -11.38
N ASP A 98 -16.14 15.45 -11.38
CA ASP A 98 -17.00 14.67 -10.49
C ASP A 98 -16.42 14.66 -9.06
N MET A 99 -16.83 15.65 -8.27
CA MET A 99 -16.42 15.81 -6.87
C MET A 99 -16.78 14.59 -6.00
N GLY A 100 -17.82 13.84 -6.36
CA GLY A 100 -18.22 12.61 -5.68
C GLY A 100 -17.18 11.50 -5.85
N LYS A 101 -16.70 11.29 -7.09
CA LYS A 101 -15.64 10.31 -7.38
C LYS A 101 -14.29 10.69 -6.78
N LEU A 102 -13.97 11.98 -6.75
CA LEU A 102 -12.76 12.49 -6.13
C LEU A 102 -12.74 12.23 -4.62
N HIS A 103 -13.84 12.52 -3.93
CA HIS A 103 -13.97 12.27 -2.48
C HIS A 103 -13.96 10.78 -2.15
N LEU A 104 -14.67 9.95 -2.92
CA LEU A 104 -14.74 8.51 -2.68
C LEU A 104 -13.38 7.83 -2.86
N ASN A 105 -12.61 8.20 -3.89
CA ASN A 105 -11.26 7.69 -4.08
C ASN A 105 -10.36 8.03 -2.88
N TYR A 106 -10.41 9.28 -2.41
CA TYR A 106 -9.64 9.70 -1.23
C TYR A 106 -9.98 8.87 0.01
N LYS A 107 -11.27 8.61 0.25
CA LYS A 107 -11.71 7.78 1.37
C LYS A 107 -11.24 6.33 1.26
N ILE A 108 -11.38 5.72 0.10
CA ILE A 108 -10.97 4.33 -0.11
C ILE A 108 -9.46 4.19 0.08
N ILE A 109 -8.66 5.08 -0.51
CA ILE A 109 -7.20 4.99 -0.43
C ILE A 109 -6.67 5.31 0.98
N ALA A 110 -7.36 6.18 1.74
CA ALA A 110 -6.96 6.56 3.09
C ALA A 110 -7.51 5.67 4.23
N SER A 111 -8.46 4.78 3.95
CA SER A 111 -9.12 3.95 5.00
C SER A 111 -8.53 2.55 5.18
N PHE A 112 -7.45 2.19 4.48
CA PHE A 112 -6.79 0.88 4.58
C PHE A 112 -5.32 0.99 4.97
#